data_AF-A0A8C6FKP0-F1
#
_entry.id   AF-A0A8C6FKP0-F1
#
_cell.length_a   1.000
_cell.length_b   1.000
_cell.length_c   1.000
_cell.angle_alpha   90.00
_cell.angle_beta   90.00
_cell.angle_gamma   90.00
#
_symmetry.space_group_name_H-M   'P 1'
#
loop_
_entity.id
_entity.type
_entity.pdbx_description
1 polymer ?
#
loop_
_entity_poly.entity_id
_entity_poly.type
_entity_poly.pdbx_seq_one_letter_code
_entity_poly.pdbx_strand_id
1 'polypeptide(L)'
;MCFQRGAPRNLASLKAKMHRVVDDFCDAMRNEPEEAQMQTGLAEMEEKCSNYICEFIDDHIQETLPESLQESSPLLQEARQEIRRRIQRPSVSACLEVQNPEESIWARALRGFLSILQGFLQGCQDVLTWLWQKAVAFLEAICSVVKTVCGVLMDFCSAVGQLFCKTLNQV
;
A
#
# COMPACT_ATOMS: atom_id res chain seq x y z
N MET A 1 -19.08 8.75 -24.97
CA MET A 1 -18.27 7.52 -24.89
C MET A 1 -18.71 6.76 -23.65
N CYS A 2 -19.15 5.51 -23.81
CA CYS A 2 -19.70 4.72 -22.71
C CYS A 2 -18.57 4.13 -21.85
N PHE A 3 -18.47 4.54 -20.59
CA PHE A 3 -17.66 3.81 -19.61
C PHE A 3 -18.40 2.51 -19.28
N GLN A 4 -17.99 1.41 -19.91
CA GLN A 4 -18.37 0.09 -19.43
C GLN A 4 -17.74 -0.11 -18.05
N ARG A 5 -18.58 -0.01 -17.01
CA ARG A 5 -18.28 -0.40 -15.64
C ARG A 5 -18.21 -1.92 -15.56
N GLY A 6 -17.17 -2.50 -16.15
CA GLY A 6 -16.83 -3.90 -15.92
C GLY A 6 -16.31 -4.02 -14.49
N ALA A 7 -16.75 -5.04 -13.76
CA ALA A 7 -15.96 -5.49 -12.61
C ALA A 7 -14.49 -5.60 -13.08
N PRO A 8 -13.50 -5.10 -12.31
CA PRO A 8 -12.13 -5.09 -12.79
C PRO A 8 -11.76 -6.55 -13.02
N ARG A 9 -11.48 -6.92 -14.28
CA ARG A 9 -11.15 -8.29 -14.70
C ARG A 9 -10.01 -8.90 -13.86
N ASN A 10 -9.27 -8.06 -13.14
CA ASN A 10 -8.12 -8.43 -12.32
C ASN A 10 -8.48 -8.85 -10.88
N LEU A 11 -9.58 -8.37 -10.27
CA LEU A 11 -9.88 -8.69 -8.86
C LEU A 11 -10.39 -10.13 -8.69
N ALA A 12 -11.26 -10.57 -9.59
CA ALA A 12 -11.72 -11.96 -9.61
C ALA A 12 -10.56 -12.92 -9.87
N SER A 13 -9.61 -12.52 -10.72
CA SER A 13 -8.37 -13.26 -11.00
C SER A 13 -7.48 -13.36 -9.76
N LEU A 14 -7.24 -12.24 -9.06
CA LEU A 14 -6.49 -12.23 -7.80
C LEU A 14 -7.13 -13.16 -6.77
N LYS A 15 -8.45 -13.06 -6.58
CA LYS A 15 -9.18 -13.94 -5.66
C LYS A 15 -9.00 -15.41 -6.02
N ALA A 16 -9.13 -15.77 -7.29
CA ALA A 16 -8.96 -17.14 -7.75
C ALA A 16 -7.52 -17.65 -7.53
N LYS A 17 -6.50 -16.82 -7.81
CA LYS A 17 -5.09 -17.13 -7.54
C LYS A 17 -4.87 -17.39 -6.05
N MET A 18 -5.34 -16.51 -5.16
CA MET A 18 -5.18 -16.67 -3.71
C MET A 18 -5.87 -17.93 -3.18
N HIS A 19 -7.10 -18.21 -3.64
CA HIS A 19 -7.79 -19.45 -3.29
C HIS A 19 -6.99 -20.69 -3.72
N ARG A 20 -6.45 -20.68 -4.94
CA ARG A 20 -5.63 -21.78 -5.45
C ARG A 20 -4.39 -22.02 -4.60
N VAL A 21 -3.71 -20.97 -4.11
CA VAL A 21 -2.55 -21.16 -3.22
C VAL A 21 -2.95 -21.87 -1.92
N VAL A 22 -4.13 -21.54 -1.38
CA VAL A 22 -4.67 -22.20 -0.18
C VAL A 22 -5.02 -23.67 -0.48
N ASP A 23 -5.64 -23.94 -1.63
CA ASP A 23 -5.96 -25.31 -2.07
C ASP A 23 -4.67 -26.14 -2.25
N ASP A 24 -3.68 -25.59 -2.96
CA ASP A 24 -2.37 -26.23 -3.19
C ASP A 24 -1.66 -26.54 -1.84
N PHE A 25 -1.74 -25.62 -0.87
CA PHE A 25 -1.25 -25.85 0.49
C PHE A 25 -2.00 -26.99 1.18
N CYS A 26 -3.33 -27.00 1.15
CA CYS A 26 -4.14 -28.04 1.78
C CYS A 26 -3.86 -29.42 1.18
N ASP A 27 -3.72 -29.51 -0.14
CA ASP A 27 -3.41 -30.76 -0.84
C ASP A 27 -2.01 -31.27 -0.50
N ALA A 28 -1.02 -30.38 -0.41
CA ALA A 28 0.34 -30.73 0.02
C ALA A 28 0.37 -31.26 1.47
N MET A 29 -0.46 -30.72 2.35
CA MET A 29 -0.53 -31.08 3.77
C MET A 29 -1.48 -32.25 4.07
N ARG A 30 -2.08 -32.89 3.06
CA ARG A 30 -3.07 -33.96 3.24
C ARG A 30 -2.52 -35.21 3.96
N ASN A 31 -1.23 -35.49 3.86
CA ASN A 31 -0.61 -36.73 4.34
C ASN A 31 0.02 -36.62 5.75
N GLU A 32 -0.61 -35.88 6.66
CA GLU A 32 -0.11 -35.69 8.04
C GLU A 32 1.35 -35.19 8.11
N PRO A 33 1.61 -33.96 7.64
CA PRO A 33 2.95 -33.40 7.58
C PRO A 33 3.56 -33.21 8.96
N GLU A 34 4.90 -33.27 9.02
CA GLU A 34 5.63 -32.82 10.19
C GLU A 34 5.44 -31.30 10.40
N GLU A 35 5.61 -30.83 11.63
CA GLU A 35 5.44 -29.41 11.97
C GLU A 35 6.35 -28.48 11.14
N ALA A 36 7.59 -28.89 10.89
CA ALA A 36 8.51 -28.12 10.05
C ALA A 36 7.97 -27.94 8.62
N GLN A 37 7.40 -29.00 8.04
CA GLN A 37 6.80 -28.95 6.70
C GLN A 37 5.57 -28.05 6.68
N MET A 38 4.74 -28.10 7.73
CA MET A 38 3.58 -27.22 7.89
C MET A 38 4.00 -25.74 7.93
N GLN A 39 5.04 -25.40 8.70
CA GLN A 39 5.56 -24.03 8.78
C GLN A 39 6.16 -23.56 7.46
N THR A 40 6.93 -24.41 6.77
CA THR A 40 7.45 -24.10 5.44
C THR A 40 6.31 -23.87 4.44
N GLY A 41 5.29 -24.71 4.44
CA GLY A 41 4.12 -24.55 3.57
C GLY A 41 3.36 -23.25 3.83
N LEU A 42 3.20 -22.84 5.10
CA LEU A 42 2.59 -21.57 5.45
C LEU A 42 3.41 -20.37 4.95
N ALA A 43 4.73 -20.42 5.10
CA ALA A 43 5.64 -19.37 4.62
C ALA A 43 5.60 -19.25 3.09
N GLU A 44 5.62 -20.38 2.36
CA GLU A 44 5.49 -20.38 0.90
C GLU A 44 4.14 -19.85 0.43
N MET A 45 3.06 -20.20 1.13
CA MET A 45 1.72 -19.67 0.84
C MET A 45 1.67 -18.17 1.05
N GLU A 46 2.22 -17.67 2.15
CA GLU A 46 2.32 -16.23 2.43
C GLU A 46 3.10 -15.50 1.33
N GLU A 47 4.27 -16.02 0.96
CA GLU A 47 5.10 -15.43 -0.11
C GLU A 47 4.33 -15.34 -1.43
N LYS A 48 3.70 -16.45 -1.86
CA LYS A 48 2.91 -16.50 -3.10
C LYS A 48 1.74 -15.51 -3.07
N CYS A 49 1.00 -15.45 -1.96
CA CYS A 49 -0.09 -14.49 -1.79
C CYS A 49 0.42 -13.05 -1.86
N SER A 50 1.52 -12.74 -1.17
CA SER A 50 2.15 -11.41 -1.19
C SER A 50 2.53 -10.99 -2.60
N ASN A 51 3.13 -11.90 -3.36
CA ASN A 51 3.54 -11.66 -4.75
C ASN A 51 2.33 -11.38 -5.64
N TYR A 52 1.26 -12.16 -5.53
CA TYR A 52 0.04 -11.91 -6.31
C TYR A 52 -0.65 -10.59 -5.97
N ILE A 53 -0.65 -10.19 -4.69
CA ILE A 53 -1.19 -8.87 -4.30
C ILE A 53 -0.34 -7.76 -4.91
N CYS A 54 1.00 -7.88 -4.87
CA CYS A 54 1.90 -6.87 -5.43
C CYS A 54 1.78 -6.78 -6.96
N GLU A 55 1.77 -7.91 -7.66
CA GLU A 55 1.53 -7.97 -9.10
C GLU A 55 0.20 -7.28 -9.46
N PHE A 56 -0.88 -7.60 -8.73
CA PHE A 56 -2.18 -6.98 -8.95
C PHE A 56 -2.14 -5.46 -8.79
N ILE A 57 -1.44 -4.95 -7.78
CA ILE A 57 -1.28 -3.51 -7.56
C ILE A 57 -0.48 -2.88 -8.71
N ASP A 58 0.62 -3.50 -9.12
CA ASP A 58 1.47 -3.00 -10.21
C ASP A 58 0.69 -2.95 -11.53
N ASP A 59 -0.03 -4.03 -11.88
CA ASP A 59 -0.89 -4.11 -13.05
C ASP A 59 -1.97 -3.02 -13.00
N HIS A 60 -2.61 -2.85 -11.84
CA HIS A 60 -3.67 -1.85 -11.70
C HIS A 60 -3.13 -0.42 -11.86
N ILE A 61 -1.93 -0.12 -11.33
CA ILE A 61 -1.30 1.18 -11.56
C ILE A 61 -0.96 1.37 -13.04
N GLN A 62 -0.43 0.34 -13.71
CA GLN A 62 -0.12 0.40 -15.14
C GLN A 62 -1.37 0.62 -16.01
N GLU A 63 -2.50 0.01 -15.67
CA GLU A 63 -3.75 0.20 -16.42
C GLU A 63 -4.38 1.57 -16.18
N THR A 64 -4.20 2.15 -14.99
CA THR A 64 -4.95 3.34 -14.57
C THR A 64 -4.19 4.65 -14.82
N LEU A 65 -2.86 4.60 -14.91
CA LEU A 65 -2.02 5.80 -15.03
C LEU A 65 -1.64 6.07 -16.50
N PRO A 66 -1.65 7.33 -16.97
CA PRO A 66 -1.11 7.68 -18.30
C PRO A 66 0.35 7.27 -18.48
N GLU A 67 0.72 6.72 -19.64
CA GLU A 67 2.09 6.25 -19.96
C GLU A 67 3.17 7.31 -19.66
N SER A 68 2.89 8.58 -19.95
CA SER A 68 3.80 9.69 -19.67
C SER A 68 4.17 9.84 -18.18
N LEU A 69 3.25 9.48 -17.28
CA LEU A 69 3.48 9.51 -15.83
C LEU A 69 4.10 8.21 -15.31
N GLN A 70 3.99 7.11 -16.06
CA GLN A 70 4.59 5.84 -15.70
C GLN A 70 6.11 5.85 -15.87
N GLU A 71 6.61 6.37 -16.98
CA GLU A 71 8.05 6.33 -17.32
C GLU A 71 8.86 7.47 -16.70
N SER A 72 8.19 8.54 -16.27
CA SER A 72 8.86 9.81 -15.95
C SER A 72 8.89 10.17 -14.46
N SER A 73 8.28 9.35 -13.59
CA SER A 73 8.08 9.71 -12.19
C SER A 73 8.92 8.84 -11.24
N PRO A 74 10.09 9.32 -10.78
CA PRO A 74 10.89 8.60 -9.77
C PRO A 74 10.10 8.39 -8.46
N LEU A 75 9.19 9.31 -8.13
CA LEU A 75 8.32 9.21 -6.95
C LEU A 75 7.33 8.04 -7.05
N LEU A 76 6.86 7.72 -8.25
CA LEU A 76 5.96 6.59 -8.47
C LEU A 76 6.70 5.26 -8.24
N GLN A 77 7.94 5.16 -8.71
CA GLN A 77 8.77 3.97 -8.49
C GLN A 77 9.06 3.76 -7.01
N GLU A 78 9.44 4.81 -6.29
CA GLU A 78 9.66 4.75 -4.84
C GLU A 78 8.39 4.29 -4.11
N ALA A 79 7.24 4.85 -4.47
CA ALA A 79 5.97 4.46 -3.87
C ALA A 79 5.61 2.98 -4.13
N ARG A 80 5.82 2.48 -5.36
CA ARG A 80 5.58 1.06 -5.67
C ARG A 80 6.46 0.13 -4.83
N GLN A 81 7.75 0.45 -4.71
CA GLN A 81 8.66 -0.36 -3.89
C GLN A 81 8.30 -0.33 -2.42
N GLU A 82 7.90 0.82 -1.88
CA GLU A 82 7.48 0.93 -0.48
C GLU A 82 6.17 0.19 -0.21
N ILE A 83 5.21 0.22 -1.14
CA ILE A 83 3.98 -0.58 -1.07
C ILE A 83 4.33 -2.08 -1.03
N ARG A 84 5.16 -2.53 -1.97
CA ARG A 84 5.63 -3.92 -2.04
C ARG A 84 6.31 -4.34 -0.75
N ARG A 85 7.22 -3.52 -0.22
CA ARG A 85 7.94 -3.78 1.03
C ARG A 85 7.00 -3.96 2.23
N ARG A 86 5.92 -3.18 2.29
CA ARG A 86 4.93 -3.27 3.39
C ARG A 86 4.03 -4.49 3.27
N ILE A 87 3.66 -4.87 2.05
CA ILE A 87 2.80 -6.05 1.78
C ILE A 87 3.58 -7.35 1.94
N GLN A 88 4.81 -7.41 1.43
CA GLN A 88 5.70 -8.58 1.56
C GLN A 88 6.37 -8.67 2.93
N ARG A 89 6.05 -7.77 3.86
CA ARG A 89 6.58 -7.85 5.21
C ARG A 89 6.05 -9.14 5.83
N PRO A 90 6.93 -10.08 6.22
CA PRO A 90 6.48 -11.35 6.79
C PRO A 90 5.61 -11.09 8.01
N SER A 91 4.48 -11.77 8.07
CA SER A 91 3.66 -11.89 9.26
C SER A 91 4.55 -12.57 10.29
N VAL A 92 4.87 -11.86 11.38
CA VAL A 92 5.70 -12.44 12.44
C VAL A 92 4.99 -13.70 12.92
N SER A 93 5.55 -14.85 12.52
CA SER A 93 5.07 -16.14 12.95
C SER A 93 5.19 -16.16 14.48
N ALA A 94 4.05 -16.18 15.16
CA ALA A 94 3.94 -16.36 16.61
C ALA A 94 4.36 -17.78 17.03
N CYS A 95 5.43 -18.33 16.43
CA CYS A 95 6.03 -19.61 16.77
C CYS A 95 6.72 -19.58 18.14
N LEU A 96 6.79 -18.41 18.80
CA LEU A 96 7.30 -18.25 20.16
C LEU A 96 6.22 -18.26 21.25
N GLU A 97 4.94 -18.46 20.91
CA GLU A 97 3.97 -18.82 21.95
C GLU A 97 4.18 -20.27 22.36
N VAL A 98 4.18 -20.52 23.68
CA VAL A 98 4.32 -21.84 24.31
C VAL A 98 3.40 -22.83 23.59
N GLN A 99 4.00 -23.73 22.83
CA GLN A 99 3.21 -24.71 22.07
C GLN A 99 2.46 -25.61 23.05
N ASN A 100 1.14 -25.64 22.92
CA ASN A 100 0.33 -26.63 23.62
C ASN A 100 0.57 -28.00 22.94
N PRO A 101 1.19 -28.98 23.61
CA PRO A 101 1.50 -30.27 23.02
C PRO A 101 0.25 -31.09 22.65
N GLU A 102 -0.92 -30.76 23.20
CA GLU A 102 -2.20 -31.41 22.89
C GLU A 102 -2.89 -30.82 21.65
N GLU A 103 -2.40 -29.70 21.12
CA GLU A 103 -3.00 -29.07 19.95
C GLU A 103 -2.64 -29.82 18.66
N SER A 104 -3.66 -30.15 17.86
CA SER A 104 -3.45 -30.77 16.54
C SER A 104 -2.63 -29.86 15.61
N ILE A 105 -1.82 -30.46 14.75
CA ILE A 105 -0.99 -29.75 13.76
C ILE A 105 -1.87 -28.84 12.88
N TRP A 106 -3.08 -29.28 12.52
CA TRP A 106 -4.03 -28.49 11.74
C TRP A 106 -4.60 -27.28 12.48
N ALA A 107 -4.85 -27.38 13.78
CA ALA A 107 -5.27 -26.23 14.58
C ALA A 107 -4.16 -25.16 14.64
N ARG A 108 -2.92 -25.61 14.80
CA ARG A 108 -1.73 -24.74 14.77
C ARG A 108 -1.53 -24.11 13.39
N ALA A 109 -1.77 -24.87 12.31
CA ALA A 109 -1.72 -24.36 10.94
C ALA A 109 -2.80 -23.32 10.66
N LEU A 110 -4.04 -23.55 11.12
CA LEU A 110 -5.12 -22.58 11.01
C LEU A 110 -4.77 -21.28 11.74
N ARG A 111 -4.18 -21.37 12.94
CA ARG A 111 -3.68 -20.18 13.66
C ARG A 111 -2.63 -19.45 12.83
N GLY A 112 -1.66 -20.17 12.26
CA GLY A 112 -0.65 -19.58 11.38
C GLY A 112 -1.26 -18.88 10.16
N PHE A 113 -2.23 -19.51 9.50
CA PHE A 113 -2.97 -18.91 8.39
C PHE A 113 -3.72 -17.64 8.80
N LEU A 114 -4.38 -17.64 9.96
CA LEU A 114 -5.07 -16.45 10.49
C LEU A 114 -4.08 -15.32 10.80
N SER A 115 -2.90 -15.65 11.35
CA SER A 115 -1.83 -14.67 11.56
C SER A 115 -1.34 -14.06 10.24
N ILE A 116 -1.20 -14.88 9.19
CA ILE A 116 -0.86 -14.41 7.85
C ILE A 116 -1.93 -13.45 7.30
N LEU A 117 -3.22 -13.81 7.40
CA LEU A 117 -4.31 -12.93 6.97
C LEU A 117 -4.32 -11.60 7.72
N GLN A 118 -4.08 -11.64 9.03
CA GLN A 118 -3.97 -10.43 9.84
C GLN A 118 -2.77 -9.58 9.42
N GLY A 119 -1.63 -10.20 9.14
CA GLY A 119 -0.45 -9.51 8.63
C GLY A 119 -0.70 -8.81 7.30
N PHE A 120 -1.41 -9.44 6.37
CA PHE A 120 -1.82 -8.80 5.12
C PHE A 120 -2.72 -7.59 5.34
N LEU A 121 -3.76 -7.73 6.18
CA LEU A 121 -4.66 -6.63 6.49
C LEU A 121 -3.90 -5.46 7.13
N GLN A 122 -2.98 -5.76 8.04
CA GLN A 122 -2.11 -4.76 8.66
C GLN A 122 -1.19 -4.09 7.63
N GLY A 123 -0.57 -4.86 6.73
CA GLY A 123 0.26 -4.33 5.65
C GLY A 123 -0.51 -3.37 4.75
N CYS A 124 -1.76 -3.70 4.41
CA CYS A 124 -2.65 -2.79 3.67
C CYS A 124 -2.96 -1.51 4.45
N GLN A 125 -3.26 -1.61 5.75
CA GLN A 125 -3.51 -0.44 6.60
C GLN A 125 -2.26 0.44 6.75
N ASP A 126 -1.08 -0.16 6.88
CA ASP A 126 0.20 0.52 6.96
C ASP A 126 0.50 1.26 5.66
N VAL A 127 0.17 0.68 4.50
CA VAL A 127 0.27 1.34 3.19
C VAL A 127 -0.66 2.54 3.11
N LEU A 128 -1.94 2.38 3.48
CA LEU A 128 -2.92 3.47 3.45
C LEU A 128 -2.52 4.63 4.36
N THR A 129 -2.05 4.31 5.58
CA THR A 129 -1.58 5.31 6.54
C THR A 129 -0.37 6.08 6.01
N TRP A 130 0.59 5.37 5.42
CA TRP A 130 1.77 5.99 4.82
C TRP A 130 1.43 6.90 3.64
N LEU A 131 0.56 6.44 2.73
CA LEU A 131 0.08 7.25 1.60
C LEU A 131 -0.62 8.53 2.09
N TRP A 132 -1.46 8.39 3.11
CA TRP A 132 -2.13 9.53 3.73
C TRP A 132 -1.14 10.55 4.30
N GLN A 133 -0.14 10.09 5.05
CA GLN A 133 0.89 10.97 5.61
C GLN A 133 1.69 11.70 4.52
N LYS A 134 2.04 11.00 3.44
CA LYS A 134 2.73 11.60 2.29
C LYS A 134 1.87 12.68 1.60
N ALA A 135 0.58 12.39 1.39
CA ALA A 135 -0.34 13.35 0.79
C ALA A 135 -0.51 14.61 1.67
N VAL A 136 -0.68 14.44 2.98
CA VAL A 136 -0.78 15.56 3.93
C VAL A 136 0.48 16.41 3.91
N ALA A 137 1.67 15.80 4.02
CA ALA A 137 2.94 16.52 4.02
C ALA A 137 3.16 17.30 2.71
N PHE A 138 2.80 16.70 1.56
CA PHE A 138 2.90 17.36 0.27
C PHE A 138 1.97 18.57 0.16
N LEU A 139 0.70 18.41 0.57
CA LEU A 139 -0.28 19.51 0.56
C LEU A 139 0.12 20.64 1.50
N GLU A 140 0.64 20.32 2.68
CA GLU A 140 1.12 21.30 3.65
C GLU A 140 2.30 22.10 3.10
N ALA A 141 3.27 21.43 2.47
CA ALA A 141 4.41 22.08 1.83
C ALA A 141 3.96 23.07 0.73
N ILE A 142 3.04 22.66 -0.14
CA ILE A 142 2.49 23.55 -1.18
C ILE A 142 1.75 24.73 -0.56
N CYS A 143 0.89 24.49 0.42
CA CYS A 143 0.13 25.54 1.08
C CYS A 143 1.04 26.57 1.76
N SER A 144 2.14 26.11 2.37
CA SER A 144 3.15 26.98 2.98
C SER A 144 3.78 27.91 1.94
N VAL A 145 4.24 27.36 0.82
CA VAL A 145 4.84 28.14 -0.29
C VAL A 145 3.86 29.17 -0.83
N VAL A 146 2.61 28.77 -1.10
CA VAL A 146 1.57 29.68 -1.62
C VAL A 146 1.30 30.81 -0.63
N LYS A 147 1.18 30.52 0.66
CA LYS A 147 0.98 31.55 1.70
C LYS A 147 2.13 32.55 1.73
N THR A 148 3.38 32.08 1.63
CA THR A 148 4.55 32.96 1.58
C THR A 148 4.49 33.89 0.37
N VAL A 149 4.21 33.35 -0.82
CA VAL A 149 4.11 34.15 -2.06
C VAL A 149 2.98 35.17 -1.95
N CYS A 150 1.80 34.77 -1.46
CA CYS A 150 0.69 35.68 -1.23
C CYS A 150 1.06 36.80 -0.25
N GLY A 151 1.79 36.50 0.83
CA GLY A 151 2.30 37.50 1.78
C GLY A 151 3.15 38.56 1.08
N VAL A 152 4.15 38.12 0.32
CA VAL A 152 5.04 39.02 -0.45
C VAL A 152 4.25 39.90 -1.42
N LEU A 153 3.27 39.34 -2.12
CA LEU A 153 2.43 40.10 -3.06
C LEU A 153 1.58 41.15 -2.33
N MET A 154 1.00 40.81 -1.18
CA MET A 154 0.21 41.76 -0.37
C MET A 154 1.08 42.90 0.17
N ASP A 155 2.29 42.59 0.64
CA ASP A 155 3.25 43.59 1.13
C ASP A 155 3.67 44.53 0.00
N PHE A 156 3.96 43.98 -1.18
CA PHE A 156 4.28 44.76 -2.37
C PHE A 156 3.12 45.69 -2.79
N CYS A 157 1.90 45.17 -2.89
CA CYS A 157 0.72 45.97 -3.22
C CYS A 157 0.50 47.11 -2.21
N SER A 158 0.70 46.83 -0.91
CA SER A 158 0.59 47.83 0.15
C SER A 158 1.65 48.94 -0.01
N ALA A 159 2.90 48.57 -0.28
CA ALA A 159 3.99 49.51 -0.49
C ALA A 159 3.73 50.42 -1.71
N VAL A 160 3.29 49.83 -2.83
CA VAL A 160 2.94 50.57 -4.05
C VAL A 160 1.76 51.52 -3.80
N GLY A 161 0.70 51.05 -3.15
CA GLY A 161 -0.46 51.88 -2.80
C GLY A 161 -0.08 53.08 -1.94
N GLN A 162 0.78 52.89 -0.94
CA GLN A 162 1.31 53.99 -0.13
C GLN A 162 2.12 55.00 -0.95
N LEU A 163 2.91 54.52 -1.92
CA LEU A 163 3.70 55.39 -2.80
C LEU A 163 2.77 56.33 -3.59
N PHE A 164 1.72 55.78 -4.21
CA PHE A 164 0.74 56.56 -4.97
C PHE A 164 0.00 57.58 -4.10
N CYS A 165 -0.44 57.21 -2.89
CA CYS A 165 -1.09 58.14 -1.96
C CYS A 165 -0.18 59.32 -1.57
N LYS A 166 1.12 59.05 -1.36
CA LYS A 166 2.10 60.11 -1.05
C LYS A 166 2.28 61.08 -2.22
N THR A 167 2.35 60.56 -3.44
CA THR A 167 2.50 61.39 -4.65
C THR A 167 1.26 62.24 -4.92
N LEU A 168 0.06 61.72 -4.69
CA LEU A 168 -1.19 62.47 -4.89
C LEU A 168 -1.41 63.60 -3.87
N ASN A 169 -0.95 63.45 -2.63
CA ASN A 169 -1.06 64.50 -1.60
C ASN A 169 -0.01 65.62 -1.75
N GLN A 170 0.88 65.55 -2.74
CA GLN A 170 1.88 66.57 -3.05
C GLN A 170 1.51 67.44 -4.26
N VAL A 171 0.37 67.17 -4.90
CA VAL A 171 -0.23 67.95 -6.00
C VAL A 171 -1.38 68.78 -5.45
#